data_AF-A0A069P5Z5-F1
#
_entry.id   AF-A0A069P5Z5-F1
#
_cell.length_a   1.000
_cell.length_b   1.000
_cell.length_c   1.000
_cell.angle_alpha   90.00
_cell.angle_beta   90.00
_cell.angle_gamma   90.00
#
_symmetry.space_group_name_H-M   'P 1'
#
loop_
_entity.id
_entity.type
_entity.pdbx_description
1 polymer ?
#
loop_
_entity_poly.entity_id
_entity_poly.type
_entity_poly.pdbx_seq_one_letter_code
_entity_poly.pdbx_strand_id
1 'polypeptide(L)'
;MQAIAAFLKDAREGVKASKQDYVALKRLNPDAQTLTAAQVAAIMQVAARAKLNCANWTYDEWRRWAFIAYGIALAGHDRGNGARSSLGRQLFSAGVKEARLNRLLDARGAAFFQILRRVLRLMNSQNVAPNWAQLGRLVLNEGARDARRQRIAEKMRLDIAYGFFSAGESAPRTE
;
A
#
# COMPACT_ATOMS: atom_id res chain seq x y z
N MET A 1 6.04 8.85 2.38
CA MET A 1 4.64 8.47 2.08
C MET A 1 3.77 9.67 1.77
N GLN A 2 3.71 10.70 2.62
CA GLN A 2 2.87 11.88 2.37
C GLN A 2 3.17 12.62 1.05
N ALA A 3 4.44 12.76 0.66
CA ALA A 3 4.82 13.40 -0.62
C ALA A 3 4.25 12.68 -1.86
N ILE A 4 4.31 11.34 -1.88
CA ILE A 4 3.73 10.53 -2.97
C ILE A 4 2.19 10.68 -2.99
N ALA A 5 1.56 10.66 -1.82
CA ALA A 5 0.12 10.81 -1.71
C ALA A 5 -0.39 12.24 -2.00
N ALA A 6 0.43 13.26 -1.76
CA ALA A 6 0.15 14.63 -2.19
C ALA A 6 0.20 14.71 -3.72
N PHE A 7 1.30 14.24 -4.32
CA PHE A 7 1.45 14.19 -5.77
C PHE A 7 0.29 13.44 -6.46
N LEU A 8 -0.09 12.26 -5.97
CA LEU A 8 -1.17 11.48 -6.57
C LEU A 8 -2.56 12.10 -6.36
N LYS A 9 -2.74 12.91 -5.31
CA LYS A 9 -3.96 13.70 -5.12
C LYS A 9 -4.02 14.82 -6.16
N ASP A 10 -2.96 15.60 -6.28
CA ASP A 10 -2.87 16.70 -7.26
C ASP A 10 -3.01 16.17 -8.69
N ALA A 11 -2.46 14.97 -8.95
CA ALA A 11 -2.59 14.26 -10.21
C ALA A 11 -4.02 13.82 -10.55
N ARG A 12 -4.77 13.40 -9.54
CA ARG A 12 -6.20 13.08 -9.66
C ARG A 12 -7.03 14.35 -9.91
N GLU A 13 -6.62 15.48 -9.34
CA GLU A 13 -7.34 16.77 -9.38
C GLU A 13 -7.08 17.60 -10.65
N GLY A 14 -6.15 17.19 -11.53
CA GLY A 14 -6.25 17.52 -12.96
C GLY A 14 -5.10 18.25 -13.64
N VAL A 15 -3.88 18.30 -13.08
CA VAL A 15 -2.72 18.78 -13.85
C VAL A 15 -2.40 17.76 -14.96
N LYS A 16 -2.52 18.17 -16.24
CA LYS A 16 -2.50 17.28 -17.43
C LYS A 16 -1.35 16.26 -17.44
N ALA A 17 -0.11 16.69 -17.17
CA ALA A 17 1.07 15.82 -17.12
C ALA A 17 0.97 14.78 -15.98
N SER A 18 0.50 15.20 -14.81
CA SER A 18 0.34 14.31 -13.66
C SER A 18 -0.86 13.36 -13.77
N LYS A 19 -1.92 13.72 -14.51
CA LYS A 19 -3.07 12.84 -14.75
C LYS A 19 -2.66 11.59 -15.56
N GLN A 20 -1.75 11.75 -16.52
CA GLN A 20 -1.19 10.61 -17.27
C GLN A 20 -0.38 9.69 -16.36
N ASP A 21 0.46 10.26 -15.49
CA ASP A 21 1.22 9.51 -14.49
C ASP A 21 0.29 8.72 -13.55
N TYR A 22 -0.77 9.36 -13.05
CA TYR A 22 -1.78 8.71 -12.20
C TYR A 22 -2.43 7.50 -12.90
N VAL A 23 -2.83 7.66 -14.16
CA VAL A 23 -3.43 6.56 -14.95
C VAL A 23 -2.42 5.45 -15.20
N ALA A 24 -1.17 5.79 -15.55
CA ALA A 24 -0.10 4.82 -15.77
C ALA A 24 0.19 4.01 -14.50
N LEU A 25 0.25 4.67 -13.34
CA LEU A 25 0.45 4.03 -12.05
C LEU A 25 -0.73 3.16 -11.65
N LYS A 26 -1.98 3.60 -11.87
CA LYS A 26 -3.18 2.79 -11.57
C LYS A 26 -3.24 1.52 -12.43
N ARG A 27 -2.72 1.58 -13.65
CA ARG A 27 -2.59 0.44 -14.58
C ARG A 27 -1.35 -0.41 -14.35
N LEU A 28 -0.48 0.00 -13.42
CA LEU A 28 0.74 -0.74 -13.13
C LEU A 28 0.40 -2.16 -12.69
N ASN A 29 1.04 -3.13 -13.36
CA ASN A 29 1.05 -4.50 -12.91
C ASN A 29 2.44 -4.78 -12.32
N PRO A 30 2.59 -4.75 -10.98
CA PRO A 30 3.90 -4.93 -10.34
C PRO A 30 4.46 -6.35 -10.51
N ASP A 31 3.62 -7.28 -10.98
CA ASP A 31 3.97 -8.67 -11.31
C ASP A 31 4.24 -8.87 -12.81
N ALA A 32 4.12 -7.82 -13.63
CA ALA A 32 4.45 -7.93 -15.05
C ALA A 32 5.96 -8.17 -15.21
N GLN A 33 6.30 -9.12 -16.08
CA GLN A 33 7.70 -9.45 -16.40
C GLN A 33 8.42 -8.26 -17.05
N THR A 34 7.67 -7.35 -17.68
CA THR A 34 8.17 -6.10 -18.25
C THR A 34 7.20 -4.95 -17.95
N LEU A 35 7.71 -3.83 -17.45
CA LEU A 35 6.96 -2.57 -17.33
C LEU A 35 7.02 -1.80 -18.65
N THR A 36 5.97 -1.04 -18.98
CA THR A 36 5.99 -0.14 -20.14
C THR A 36 6.82 1.11 -19.86
N ALA A 37 7.34 1.76 -20.91
CA ALA A 37 8.09 3.02 -20.77
C ALA A 37 7.30 4.09 -19.99
N ALA A 38 5.99 4.18 -20.22
CA ALA A 38 5.11 5.10 -19.49
C ALA A 38 5.01 4.77 -17.99
N GLN A 39 4.97 3.47 -17.63
CA GLN A 39 4.96 3.04 -16.24
C GLN A 39 6.29 3.35 -15.54
N VAL A 40 7.42 3.11 -16.23
CA VAL A 40 8.75 3.45 -15.72
C VAL A 40 8.87 4.96 -15.49
N ALA A 41 8.50 5.76 -16.49
CA ALA A 41 8.52 7.22 -16.38
C ALA A 41 7.66 7.74 -15.21
N ALA A 42 6.46 7.20 -15.03
CA ALA A 42 5.58 7.61 -13.93
C ALA A 42 6.17 7.29 -12.55
N ILE A 43 6.81 6.12 -12.37
CA ILE A 43 7.50 5.80 -11.10
C ILE A 43 8.69 6.73 -10.88
N MET A 44 9.50 6.99 -11.91
CA MET A 44 10.64 7.91 -11.82
C MET A 44 10.21 9.32 -11.40
N GLN A 45 9.11 9.83 -11.97
CA GLN A 45 8.53 11.14 -11.61
C GLN A 45 8.06 11.18 -10.15
N VAL A 46 7.40 10.12 -9.69
CA VAL A 46 6.97 10.00 -8.28
C VAL A 46 8.18 9.94 -7.34
N ALA A 47 9.21 9.17 -7.68
CA ALA A 47 10.42 9.02 -6.88
C ALA A 47 11.18 10.35 -6.78
N ALA A 48 11.37 11.05 -7.91
CA ALA A 48 12.02 12.35 -7.96
C ALA A 48 11.30 13.39 -7.09
N ARG A 49 9.97 13.49 -7.22
CA ARG A 49 9.17 14.43 -6.41
C ARG A 49 9.13 14.08 -4.93
N ALA A 50 9.12 12.79 -4.60
CA ALA A 50 9.22 12.32 -3.23
C ALA A 50 10.65 12.42 -2.65
N LYS A 51 11.60 12.97 -3.41
CA LYS A 51 13.03 13.11 -3.05
C LYS A 51 13.62 11.78 -2.61
N LEU A 52 13.20 10.70 -3.25
CA LEU A 52 13.71 9.37 -2.98
C LEU A 52 15.05 9.21 -3.70
N ASN A 53 16.09 8.84 -2.94
CA ASN A 53 17.36 8.45 -3.53
C ASN A 53 17.21 7.06 -4.16
N CYS A 54 16.92 7.03 -5.46
CA CYS A 54 16.69 5.82 -6.23
C CYS A 54 17.91 5.35 -7.05
N ALA A 55 19.03 6.09 -7.01
CA ALA A 55 20.23 5.79 -7.80
C ALA A 55 20.80 4.40 -7.50
N ASN A 56 20.69 3.94 -6.24
CA ASN A 56 21.26 2.69 -5.78
C ASN A 56 20.19 1.64 -5.40
N TRP A 57 18.95 1.80 -5.88
CA TRP A 57 17.91 0.84 -5.57
C TRP A 57 18.16 -0.50 -6.26
N THR A 58 18.07 -1.55 -5.46
CA THR A 58 17.92 -2.92 -5.96
C THR A 58 16.61 -3.09 -6.72
N TYR A 59 16.52 -4.12 -7.56
CA TYR A 59 15.28 -4.47 -8.27
C TYR A 59 14.09 -4.65 -7.31
N ASP A 60 14.31 -5.26 -6.15
CA ASP A 60 13.25 -5.46 -5.16
C ASP A 60 12.79 -4.13 -4.52
N GLU A 61 13.69 -3.17 -4.32
CA GLU A 61 13.33 -1.84 -3.82
C GLU A 61 12.49 -1.08 -4.84
N TRP A 62 12.88 -1.13 -6.12
CA TRP A 62 12.08 -0.61 -7.23
C TRP A 62 10.67 -1.23 -7.23
N ARG A 63 10.58 -2.56 -7.15
CA ARG A 63 9.28 -3.27 -7.13
C ARG A 63 8.40 -2.86 -5.95
N ARG A 64 8.97 -2.74 -4.74
CA ARG A 64 8.23 -2.33 -3.54
C ARG A 64 7.72 -0.90 -3.63
N TRP A 65 8.54 0.04 -4.09
CA TRP A 65 8.12 1.43 -4.29
C TRP A 65 7.09 1.58 -5.42
N ALA A 66 7.26 0.84 -6.52
CA ALA A 66 6.27 0.76 -7.59
C ALA A 66 4.92 0.25 -7.07
N PHE A 67 4.93 -0.79 -6.24
CA PHE A 67 3.72 -1.32 -5.61
C PHE A 67 3.04 -0.30 -4.70
N ILE A 68 3.82 0.44 -3.92
CA ILE A 68 3.31 1.53 -3.07
C ILE A 68 2.64 2.63 -3.91
N ALA A 69 3.31 3.09 -4.97
CA ALA A 69 2.77 4.12 -5.86
C ALA A 69 1.49 3.64 -6.55
N TYR A 70 1.48 2.40 -7.05
CA TYR A 70 0.29 1.72 -7.59
C TYR A 70 -0.86 1.73 -6.58
N GLY A 71 -0.58 1.30 -5.35
CA GLY A 71 -1.60 1.16 -4.34
C GLY A 71 -2.19 2.49 -3.87
N ILE A 72 -1.37 3.55 -3.75
CA ILE A 72 -1.87 4.91 -3.49
C ILE A 72 -2.70 5.41 -4.67
N ALA A 73 -2.28 5.17 -5.91
CA ALA A 73 -3.04 5.57 -7.09
C ALA A 73 -4.39 4.83 -7.17
N LEU A 74 -4.41 3.55 -6.77
CA LEU A 74 -5.60 2.70 -6.80
C LEU A 74 -6.61 3.06 -5.71
N ALA A 75 -6.19 3.06 -4.44
CA ALA A 75 -7.07 3.11 -3.28
C ALA A 75 -6.96 4.43 -2.49
N GLY A 76 -6.12 5.36 -2.93
CA GLY A 76 -5.85 6.59 -2.19
C GLY A 76 -4.96 6.37 -0.97
N HIS A 77 -4.87 7.37 -0.10
CA HIS A 77 -4.16 7.32 1.17
C HIS A 77 -4.97 8.04 2.23
N ASP A 78 -5.27 7.35 3.33
CA ASP A 78 -5.79 8.00 4.52
C ASP A 78 -4.67 8.73 5.25
N ARG A 79 -4.81 10.06 5.33
CA ARG A 79 -3.87 10.98 5.99
C ARG A 79 -4.19 11.16 7.48
N GLY A 80 -5.21 10.48 8.00
CA GLY A 80 -5.73 10.67 9.34
C GLY A 80 -4.67 10.59 10.44
N ASN A 81 -4.91 11.35 11.51
CA ASN A 81 -4.12 11.33 12.74
C ASN A 81 -4.86 10.50 13.80
N GLY A 82 -4.16 9.56 14.46
CA GLY A 82 -4.67 8.79 15.60
C GLY A 82 -5.18 7.37 15.30
N ALA A 83 -5.74 6.71 16.32
CA ALA A 83 -6.08 5.28 16.31
C ALA A 83 -7.11 4.85 15.24
N ARG A 84 -7.97 5.77 14.78
CA ARG A 84 -8.92 5.53 13.67
C ARG A 84 -8.23 5.31 12.32
N SER A 85 -6.98 5.76 12.19
CA SER A 85 -6.16 5.62 10.99
C SER A 85 -5.30 4.35 11.02
N SER A 86 -5.58 3.41 11.94
CA SER A 86 -4.93 2.09 11.97
C SER A 86 -5.35 1.27 10.75
N LEU A 87 -4.39 0.69 10.05
CA LEU A 87 -4.67 -0.14 8.88
C LEU A 87 -5.56 -1.33 9.25
N GLY A 88 -5.37 -1.93 10.42
CA GLY A 88 -6.22 -3.03 10.91
C GLY A 88 -7.70 -2.64 10.96
N ARG A 89 -8.01 -1.48 11.54
CA ARG A 89 -9.39 -0.96 11.60
C ARG A 89 -9.95 -0.65 10.22
N GLN A 90 -9.13 -0.08 9.33
CA GLN A 90 -9.54 0.21 7.94
C GLN A 90 -9.83 -1.08 7.16
N LEU A 91 -9.06 -2.14 7.37
CA LEU A 91 -9.31 -3.45 6.77
C LEU A 91 -10.65 -4.03 7.27
N PHE A 92 -10.93 -3.91 8.57
CA PHE A 92 -12.21 -4.31 9.14
C PHE A 92 -13.37 -3.52 8.55
N SER A 93 -13.29 -2.18 8.52
CA SER A 93 -14.30 -1.30 7.92
C SER A 93 -14.51 -1.56 6.43
N ALA A 94 -13.48 -2.01 5.72
CA ALA A 94 -13.57 -2.42 4.31
C ALA A 94 -14.17 -3.84 4.13
N GLY A 95 -14.64 -4.49 5.20
CA GLY A 95 -15.26 -5.83 5.14
C GLY A 95 -14.27 -6.95 4.79
N VAL A 96 -12.98 -6.78 5.08
CA VAL A 96 -12.00 -7.85 4.90
C VAL A 96 -12.33 -8.98 5.88
N LYS A 97 -12.61 -10.18 5.36
CA LYS A 97 -12.84 -11.36 6.20
C LYS A 97 -11.56 -11.76 6.95
N GLU A 98 -11.70 -12.24 8.18
CA GLU A 98 -10.59 -12.69 9.02
C GLU A 98 -9.68 -13.70 8.31
N ALA A 99 -10.24 -14.73 7.66
CA ALA A 99 -9.46 -15.70 6.90
C ALA A 99 -8.63 -15.08 5.77
N ARG A 100 -9.01 -13.91 5.24
CA ARG A 100 -8.22 -13.16 4.23
C ARG A 100 -7.15 -12.30 4.90
N LEU A 101 -7.43 -11.75 6.08
CA LEU A 101 -6.44 -11.04 6.89
C LEU A 101 -5.29 -11.98 7.29
N ASN A 102 -5.60 -13.13 7.89
CA ASN A 102 -4.58 -14.08 8.34
C ASN A 102 -3.70 -14.50 7.16
N ARG A 103 -4.31 -14.84 6.02
CA ARG A 103 -3.58 -15.11 4.77
C ARG A 103 -2.68 -13.95 4.32
N LEU A 104 -3.10 -12.69 4.46
CA LEU A 104 -2.27 -11.54 4.13
C LEU A 104 -1.08 -11.41 5.09
N LEU A 105 -1.30 -11.58 6.39
CA LEU A 105 -0.27 -11.42 7.41
C LEU A 105 0.74 -12.58 7.39
N ASP A 106 0.30 -13.80 7.08
CA ASP A 106 1.15 -14.99 7.01
C ASP A 106 1.93 -15.09 5.70
N ALA A 107 1.41 -14.49 4.62
CA ALA A 107 2.06 -14.54 3.33
C ALA A 107 3.45 -13.88 3.35
N ARG A 108 4.33 -14.40 2.50
CA ARG A 108 5.69 -13.91 2.30
C ARG A 108 6.00 -13.72 0.83
N GLY A 109 6.93 -12.82 0.53
CA GLY A 109 7.43 -12.64 -0.84
C GLY A 109 6.31 -12.37 -1.86
N ALA A 110 6.32 -13.07 -2.99
CA ALA A 110 5.35 -12.84 -4.08
C ALA A 110 3.88 -13.05 -3.64
N ALA A 111 3.60 -14.03 -2.78
CA ALA A 111 2.25 -14.31 -2.32
C ALA A 111 1.64 -13.12 -1.55
N PHE A 112 2.46 -12.42 -0.76
CA PHE A 112 2.04 -11.23 -0.02
C PHE A 112 1.52 -10.14 -0.98
N PHE A 113 2.26 -9.84 -2.04
CA PHE A 113 1.88 -8.81 -3.02
C PHE A 113 0.60 -9.17 -3.78
N GLN A 114 0.45 -10.44 -4.15
CA GLN A 114 -0.76 -10.92 -4.84
C GLN A 114 -2.01 -10.77 -3.97
N ILE A 115 -1.93 -11.15 -2.69
CA ILE A 115 -3.05 -11.02 -1.75
C ILE A 115 -3.31 -9.54 -1.47
N LEU A 116 -2.27 -8.76 -1.18
CA LEU A 116 -2.40 -7.33 -0.89
C LEU A 116 -3.08 -6.57 -2.03
N ARG A 117 -2.75 -6.88 -3.28
CA ARG A 117 -3.40 -6.28 -4.45
C ARG A 117 -4.91 -6.52 -4.46
N ARG A 118 -5.35 -7.73 -4.13
CA ARG A 118 -6.79 -8.07 -4.04
C ARG A 118 -7.47 -7.33 -2.90
N VAL A 119 -6.78 -7.18 -1.76
CA VAL A 119 -7.25 -6.40 -0.61
C VAL A 119 -7.39 -4.93 -0.97
N LEU A 120 -6.41 -4.32 -1.65
CA LEU A 120 -6.48 -2.93 -2.07
C LEU A 120 -7.64 -2.65 -3.04
N ARG A 121 -7.94 -3.60 -3.95
CA ARG A 121 -9.13 -3.50 -4.82
C ARG A 121 -10.43 -3.54 -4.02
N LEU A 122 -10.53 -4.42 -3.02
CA LEU A 122 -11.67 -4.47 -2.12
C LEU A 122 -11.82 -3.14 -1.35
N MET A 123 -10.75 -2.66 -0.71
CA MET A 123 -10.76 -1.38 0.01
C MET A 123 -11.23 -0.24 -0.88
N ASN A 124 -10.71 -0.15 -2.11
CA ASN A 124 -11.16 0.83 -3.09
C ASN A 124 -12.66 0.69 -3.43
N SER A 125 -13.17 -0.54 -3.62
CA SER A 125 -14.61 -0.75 -3.88
C SER A 125 -15.51 -0.35 -2.72
N GLN A 126 -14.97 -0.37 -1.48
CA GLN A 126 -15.68 0.05 -0.27
C GLN A 126 -15.40 1.52 0.09
N ASN A 127 -14.75 2.28 -0.79
CA ASN A 127 -14.34 3.67 -0.54
C ASN A 127 -13.48 3.87 0.72
N VAL A 128 -12.74 2.84 1.14
CA VAL A 128 -11.83 2.92 2.29
C VAL A 128 -10.40 3.14 1.80
N ALA A 129 -9.81 4.27 2.15
CA ALA A 129 -8.41 4.54 1.84
C ALA A 129 -7.48 3.93 2.91
N PRO A 130 -6.45 3.17 2.54
CA PRO A 130 -5.51 2.60 3.50
C PRO A 130 -4.52 3.64 4.04
N ASN A 131 -4.08 3.43 5.28
CA ASN A 131 -2.94 4.12 5.87
C ASN A 131 -1.63 3.56 5.27
N TRP A 132 -1.18 4.19 4.19
CA TRP A 132 0.07 3.87 3.53
C TRP A 132 1.33 4.18 4.35
N ALA A 133 1.25 4.91 5.46
CA ALA A 133 2.39 5.03 6.36
C ALA A 133 2.66 3.71 7.08
N GLN A 134 1.62 3.01 7.53
CA GLN A 134 1.73 1.65 8.06
C GLN A 134 1.97 0.63 6.93
N LEU A 135 1.10 0.60 5.92
CA LEU A 135 1.17 -0.40 4.86
C LEU A 135 2.47 -0.31 4.06
N GLY A 136 2.92 0.91 3.77
CA GLY A 136 4.19 1.14 3.06
C GLY A 136 5.39 0.64 3.86
N ARG A 137 5.39 0.78 5.20
CA ARG A 137 6.45 0.20 6.05
C ARG A 137 6.45 -1.33 5.98
N LEU A 138 5.29 -1.98 5.98
CA LEU A 138 5.22 -3.43 5.81
C LEU A 138 5.74 -3.84 4.43
N VAL A 139 5.26 -3.21 3.35
CA VAL A 139 5.70 -3.48 1.97
C VAL A 139 7.22 -3.31 1.82
N LEU A 140 7.79 -2.25 2.39
CA LEU A 140 9.23 -1.98 2.30
C LEU A 140 10.07 -3.02 3.05
N ASN A 141 9.54 -3.66 4.09
CA ASN A 141 10.28 -4.61 4.92
C ASN A 141 9.92 -6.09 4.66
N GLU A 142 8.92 -6.35 3.82
CA GLU A 142 8.51 -7.70 3.42
C GLU A 142 9.67 -8.46 2.75
N GLY A 143 9.94 -9.68 3.19
CA GLY A 143 11.01 -10.53 2.67
C GLY A 143 12.44 -10.00 2.92
N ALA A 144 12.63 -9.08 3.87
CA ALA A 144 13.96 -8.61 4.23
C ALA A 144 14.83 -9.74 4.82
N ARG A 145 16.13 -9.72 4.51
CA ARG A 145 17.11 -10.72 4.99
C ARG A 145 17.75 -10.33 6.31
N ASP A 146 17.80 -9.04 6.65
CA ASP A 146 18.38 -8.59 7.91
C ASP A 146 17.35 -8.62 9.06
N ALA A 147 17.84 -8.98 10.24
CA ALA A 147 17.02 -9.18 11.44
C ALA A 147 16.30 -7.90 11.92
N ARG A 148 16.82 -6.71 11.57
CA ARG A 148 16.17 -5.45 11.95
C ARG A 148 14.89 -5.24 11.15
N ARG A 149 14.96 -5.36 9.82
CA ARG A 149 13.80 -5.18 8.94
C ARG A 149 12.77 -6.30 9.13
N GLN A 150 13.21 -7.52 9.40
CA GLN A 150 12.31 -8.62 9.78
C GLN A 150 11.48 -8.29 11.03
N ARG A 151 12.13 -7.79 12.10
CA ARG A 151 11.43 -7.34 13.31
C ARG A 151 10.45 -6.19 13.04
N ILE A 152 10.82 -5.26 12.16
CA ILE A 152 9.91 -4.18 11.74
C ILE A 152 8.68 -4.77 11.04
N ALA A 153 8.86 -5.65 10.05
CA ALA A 153 7.75 -6.29 9.35
C ALA A 153 6.83 -7.05 10.31
N GLU A 154 7.40 -7.79 11.26
CA GLU A 154 6.61 -8.57 12.21
C GLU A 154 5.83 -7.70 13.18
N LYS A 155 6.46 -6.65 13.73
CA LYS A 155 5.75 -5.65 14.54
C LYS A 155 4.58 -5.04 13.77
N MET A 156 4.79 -4.68 12.50
CA MET A 156 3.72 -4.12 11.66
C MET A 156 2.56 -5.10 11.50
N ARG A 157 2.81 -6.41 11.34
CA ARG A 157 1.75 -7.42 11.24
C ARG A 157 0.94 -7.52 12.52
N LEU A 158 1.59 -7.53 13.68
CA LEU A 158 0.94 -7.53 14.99
C LEU A 158 0.08 -6.27 15.19
N ASP A 159 0.60 -5.09 14.87
CA ASP A 159 -0.12 -3.82 14.98
C ASP A 159 -1.39 -3.81 14.09
N ILE A 160 -1.29 -4.41 12.89
CA ILE A 160 -2.43 -4.55 11.96
C ILE A 160 -3.46 -5.56 12.52
N ALA A 161 -3.02 -6.72 12.99
CA ALA A 161 -3.89 -7.74 13.56
C ALA A 161 -4.66 -7.18 14.77
N TYR A 162 -3.94 -6.56 15.72
CA TYR A 162 -4.54 -5.91 16.88
C TYR A 162 -5.60 -4.89 16.46
N GLY A 163 -5.26 -3.98 15.53
CA GLY A 163 -6.21 -2.99 15.03
C GLY A 163 -7.47 -3.60 14.40
N PHE A 164 -7.35 -4.73 13.72
CA PHE A 164 -8.47 -5.42 13.09
C PHE A 164 -9.39 -6.07 14.12
N PHE A 165 -8.84 -6.88 15.04
CA PHE A 165 -9.64 -7.61 16.03
C PHE A 165 -10.30 -6.67 17.04
N SER A 166 -9.59 -5.64 17.52
CA SER A 166 -10.19 -4.63 18.40
C SER A 166 -11.34 -3.87 17.73
N ALA A 167 -11.34 -3.71 16.40
CA ALA A 167 -12.47 -3.13 15.69
C ALA A 167 -13.68 -4.06 15.64
N GLY A 168 -13.44 -5.37 15.47
CA GLY A 168 -14.49 -6.40 15.50
C GLY A 168 -15.16 -6.52 16.86
N GLU A 169 -14.39 -6.51 17.95
CA GLU A 169 -14.92 -6.54 19.32
C GLU A 169 -15.76 -5.30 19.66
N SER A 170 -15.41 -4.14 19.08
CA SER A 170 -16.12 -2.89 19.29
C SER A 170 -17.34 -2.71 18.38
N ALA A 171 -17.56 -3.60 17.40
CA ALA A 171 -18.66 -3.48 16.46
C ALA A 171 -19.98 -4.01 17.08
N PRO A 172 -21.12 -3.32 16.90
CA PRO A 172 -22.39 -3.84 17.37
C PRO A 172 -22.66 -5.19 16.70
N ARG A 173 -22.96 -6.22 17.51
CA ARG A 173 -23.39 -7.51 16.97
C ARG A 173 -24.70 -7.27 16.24
N THR A 174 -24.68 -7.49 14.93
CA THR A 174 -25.91 -7.51 14.12
C THR A 174 -26.56 -8.86 14.42
N GLU A 175 -27.63 -8.81 15.22
CA GLU A 175 -28.58 -9.92 15.40
C GLU A 175 -29.40 -10.15 14.13
#